data_AF-A0A165P874-F1
#
_entry.id   AF-A0A165P874-F1
#
_cell.length_a   1.000
_cell.length_b   1.000
_cell.length_c   1.000
_cell.angle_alpha   90.00
_cell.angle_beta   90.00
_cell.angle_gamma   90.00
#
_symmetry.space_group_name_H-M   'P 1'
#
loop_
_entity.id
_entity.type
_entity.pdbx_description
1 polymer ?
#
loop_
_entity_poly.entity_id
_entity_poly.type
_entity_poly.pdbx_seq_one_letter_code
_entity_poly.pdbx_strand_id
1 'polypeptide(L)'
;MEPEVVESPVYCSWPPHGDKTERFWRFVLFSVNALASVAGLEDAEATHAASALPRTKFLGIIIGAGDVAVLQPNFEYRLTLELLLVGVGLPDEYEHACVDVPIAPTSFHPEGRPAIQTTTPLPWDNLYVYTRRSFNAVSTHSYPGFASVPTPPISIYMRSIGMW
;
A
#
# COMPACT_ATOMS: atom_id res chain seq x y z
N MET A 1 -21.64 8.33 12.03
CA MET A 1 -21.78 8.27 10.56
C MET A 1 -20.72 7.30 10.09
N GLU A 2 -21.10 6.13 9.58
CA GLU A 2 -20.12 5.14 9.13
C GLU A 2 -19.40 5.66 7.88
N PRO A 3 -18.09 5.40 7.73
CA PRO A 3 -17.36 5.81 6.53
C PRO A 3 -17.94 5.08 5.31
N GLU A 4 -18.22 5.85 4.25
CA GLU A 4 -18.68 5.31 2.97
C GLU A 4 -17.65 4.32 2.42
N VAL A 5 -18.06 3.09 2.12
CA VAL A 5 -17.17 2.07 1.56
C VAL A 5 -17.29 2.07 0.05
N VAL A 6 -16.18 2.31 -0.66
CA VAL A 6 -16.14 2.17 -2.11
C VAL A 6 -15.70 0.75 -2.44
N GLU A 7 -16.66 -0.08 -2.86
CA GLU A 7 -16.42 -1.44 -3.32
C GLU A 7 -15.86 -1.45 -4.75
N SER A 8 -14.86 -2.28 -5.00
CA SER A 8 -14.18 -2.45 -6.29
C SER A 8 -13.84 -1.12 -6.99
N PRO A 9 -13.04 -0.24 -6.36
CA PRO A 9 -12.76 1.09 -6.89
C PRO A 9 -12.12 1.00 -8.28
N VAL A 10 -12.45 1.96 -9.15
CA VAL A 10 -11.92 2.04 -10.51
C VAL A 10 -10.83 3.09 -10.61
N TYR A 11 -9.90 2.89 -11.55
CA TYR A 11 -8.76 3.78 -11.72
C TYR A 11 -9.17 5.25 -12.02
N CYS A 12 -10.22 5.43 -12.83
CA CYS A 12 -10.69 6.76 -13.24
C CYS A 12 -11.33 7.58 -12.10
N SER A 13 -11.82 6.91 -11.05
CA SER A 13 -12.41 7.55 -9.87
C SER A 13 -11.38 7.82 -8.76
N TRP A 14 -10.11 7.48 -8.97
CA TRP A 14 -9.04 7.73 -8.00
C TRP A 14 -8.37 9.12 -8.18
N PRO A 15 -8.03 9.82 -7.09
CA PRO A 15 -8.46 9.58 -5.71
C PRO A 15 -9.95 9.92 -5.53
N PRO A 16 -10.65 9.28 -4.56
CA PRO A 16 -12.07 9.54 -4.31
C PRO A 16 -12.32 10.98 -3.82
N HIS A 17 -11.33 11.60 -3.17
CA HIS A 17 -11.38 12.99 -2.72
C HIS A 17 -10.01 13.68 -2.89
N GLY A 18 -10.05 15.00 -3.06
CA GLY A 18 -8.89 15.85 -3.28
C GLY A 18 -8.64 16.16 -4.76
N ASP A 19 -7.56 16.88 -5.04
CA ASP A 19 -7.17 17.17 -6.41
C ASP A 19 -6.71 15.89 -7.12
N LYS A 20 -7.26 15.63 -8.31
CA LYS A 20 -6.88 14.50 -9.16
C LYS A 20 -5.48 14.66 -9.75
N THR A 21 -4.83 15.81 -9.60
CA THR A 21 -3.40 15.98 -9.88
C THR A 21 -2.50 15.38 -8.78
N GLU A 22 -3.02 15.23 -7.56
CA GLU A 22 -2.32 14.66 -6.40
C GLU A 22 -2.64 13.16 -6.20
N ARG A 23 -2.47 12.35 -7.25
CA ARG A 23 -2.79 10.91 -7.19
C ARG A 23 -1.78 10.08 -6.42
N PHE A 24 -0.54 10.56 -6.38
CA PHE A 24 0.63 9.84 -5.90
C PHE A 24 1.29 10.61 -4.76
N TRP A 25 2.30 10.00 -4.14
CA TRP A 25 3.03 10.50 -2.98
C TRP A 25 2.15 10.69 -1.74
N ARG A 26 1.12 9.85 -1.61
CA ARG A 26 0.18 9.85 -0.48
C ARG A 26 0.43 8.63 0.40
N PHE A 27 0.44 8.85 1.71
CA PHE A 27 0.44 7.77 2.68
C PHE A 27 -0.92 7.07 2.72
N VAL A 28 -0.90 5.75 2.79
CA VAL A 28 -2.08 4.92 2.96
C VAL A 28 -1.85 3.83 3.98
N LEU A 29 -2.89 3.55 4.76
CA LEU A 29 -2.98 2.31 5.54
C LEU A 29 -3.72 1.29 4.70
N PHE A 30 -3.13 0.12 4.56
CA PHE A 30 -3.75 -0.98 3.82
C PHE A 30 -3.62 -2.31 4.56
N SER A 31 -4.47 -3.26 4.20
CA SER A 31 -4.37 -4.66 4.62
C SER A 31 -4.35 -5.58 3.40
N VAL A 32 -3.66 -6.71 3.51
CA VAL A 32 -3.58 -7.68 2.43
C VAL A 32 -4.60 -8.77 2.63
N ASN A 33 -5.42 -9.05 1.62
CA ASN A 33 -6.28 -10.22 1.60
C ASN A 33 -5.49 -11.45 1.12
N ALA A 34 -4.81 -12.12 2.07
CA ALA A 34 -3.94 -13.26 1.78
C ALA A 34 -4.64 -14.38 0.99
N LEU A 35 -5.88 -14.72 1.34
CA LEU A 35 -6.67 -15.73 0.64
C LEU A 35 -6.95 -15.33 -0.82
N ALA A 36 -7.35 -14.08 -1.05
CA ALA A 36 -7.58 -13.60 -2.41
C ALA A 36 -6.28 -13.56 -3.24
N SER A 37 -5.14 -13.30 -2.62
CA SER A 37 -3.84 -13.30 -3.30
C SER A 37 -3.43 -14.68 -3.82
N VAL A 38 -3.75 -15.75 -3.09
CA VAL A 38 -3.38 -17.14 -3.46
C VAL A 38 -4.49 -17.89 -4.19
N ALA A 39 -5.71 -17.36 -4.25
CA ALA A 39 -6.86 -18.04 -4.86
C ALA A 39 -6.60 -18.51 -6.30
N GLY A 40 -5.82 -17.74 -7.07
CA GLY A 40 -5.49 -18.08 -8.46
C GLY A 40 -4.43 -19.19 -8.62
N LEU A 41 -3.80 -19.63 -7.54
CA LEU A 41 -2.85 -20.75 -7.56
C LEU A 41 -3.56 -22.11 -7.52
N GLU A 42 -4.83 -22.14 -7.10
CA GLU A 42 -5.62 -23.36 -6.93
C GLU A 42 -4.93 -24.41 -6.03
N ASP A 43 -4.11 -23.94 -5.09
CA ASP A 43 -3.26 -24.76 -4.24
C ASP A 43 -3.81 -24.78 -2.79
N ALA A 44 -4.08 -26.00 -2.30
CA ALA A 44 -4.68 -26.20 -0.98
C ALA A 44 -3.72 -25.85 0.16
N GLU A 45 -2.42 -26.09 0.00
CA GLU A 45 -1.40 -25.79 1.00
C GLU A 45 -1.19 -24.27 1.10
N ALA A 46 -1.08 -23.59 -0.02
CA ALA A 46 -1.00 -22.14 -0.11
C ALA A 46 -2.26 -21.47 0.48
N THR A 47 -3.43 -22.03 0.21
CA THR A 47 -4.70 -21.56 0.78
C THR A 47 -4.73 -21.74 2.29
N HIS A 48 -4.31 -22.90 2.79
CA HIS A 48 -4.22 -23.18 4.22
C HIS A 48 -3.23 -22.24 4.91
N ALA A 49 -2.02 -22.08 4.36
CA ALA A 49 -1.01 -21.16 4.87
C ALA A 49 -1.50 -19.71 4.86
N ALA A 50 -2.12 -19.25 3.77
CA ALA A 50 -2.69 -17.91 3.67
C ALA A 50 -3.82 -17.66 4.69
N SER A 51 -4.62 -18.69 5.00
CA SER A 51 -5.68 -18.59 6.01
C SER A 51 -5.14 -18.41 7.43
N ALA A 52 -3.93 -18.92 7.70
CA ALA A 52 -3.27 -18.83 8.99
C ALA A 52 -2.53 -17.50 9.19
N LEU A 53 -2.31 -16.70 8.14
CA LEU A 53 -1.62 -15.43 8.25
C LEU A 53 -2.48 -14.39 9.01
N PRO A 54 -1.90 -13.67 9.97
CA PRO A 54 -2.61 -12.61 10.66
C PRO A 54 -2.93 -11.47 9.69
N ARG A 55 -4.18 -10.97 9.73
CA ARG A 55 -4.59 -9.78 8.98
C ARG A 55 -3.91 -8.55 9.59
N THR A 56 -2.76 -8.20 9.04
CA THR A 56 -1.93 -7.09 9.51
C THR A 56 -2.20 -5.85 8.67
N LYS A 57 -2.07 -4.68 9.30
CA LYS A 57 -2.14 -3.38 8.62
C LYS A 57 -0.72 -2.91 8.34
N PHE A 58 -0.54 -2.36 7.17
CA PHE A 58 0.73 -1.82 6.70
C PHE A 58 0.58 -0.36 6.35
N LEU A 59 1.65 0.39 6.52
CA LEU A 59 1.77 1.75 6.03
C LEU A 59 2.55 1.71 4.71
N GLY A 60 2.08 2.45 3.72
CA GLY A 60 2.77 2.59 2.45
C GLY A 60 2.58 3.96 1.82
N ILE A 61 3.37 4.22 0.78
CA ILE A 61 3.27 5.41 -0.06
C ILE A 61 2.86 4.97 -1.45
N ILE A 62 1.80 5.55 -1.99
CA ILE A 62 1.42 5.33 -3.39
C ILE A 62 2.41 6.09 -4.26
N ILE A 63 3.12 5.39 -5.13
CA ILE A 63 4.10 6.00 -6.06
C ILE A 63 3.64 5.98 -7.51
N GLY A 64 2.65 5.16 -7.84
CA GLY A 64 2.17 5.02 -9.21
C GLY A 64 0.85 4.26 -9.32
N ALA A 65 0.35 4.22 -10.55
CA ALA A 65 -0.65 3.23 -10.94
C ALA A 65 0.02 1.86 -10.99
N GLY A 66 -0.67 0.81 -10.57
CA GLY A 66 -0.08 -0.52 -10.58
C GLY A 66 -0.10 -1.13 -11.99
N ASP A 67 0.93 -1.88 -12.34
CA ASP A 67 1.14 -2.48 -13.68
C ASP A 67 0.25 -3.69 -13.98
N VAL A 68 -0.82 -3.89 -13.20
CA VAL A 68 -1.75 -5.01 -13.34
C VAL A 68 -3.09 -4.49 -13.88
N ALA A 69 -3.36 -4.64 -15.17
CA ALA A 69 -4.66 -4.29 -15.71
C ALA A 69 -5.72 -5.35 -15.36
N VAL A 70 -6.72 -4.98 -14.55
CA VAL A 70 -7.86 -5.84 -14.25
C VAL A 70 -9.14 -5.20 -14.79
N LEU A 71 -9.59 -5.68 -15.94
CA LEU A 71 -10.83 -5.23 -16.58
C LEU A 71 -12.05 -5.87 -15.88
N GLN A 72 -13.01 -5.05 -15.50
CA GLN A 72 -14.28 -5.49 -14.92
C GLN A 72 -15.33 -5.74 -16.03
N PRO A 73 -16.42 -6.48 -15.73
CA PRO A 73 -17.48 -6.75 -16.71
C PRO A 73 -18.15 -5.49 -17.29
N ASN A 74 -18.09 -4.37 -16.58
CA ASN A 74 -18.60 -3.07 -17.03
C ASN A 74 -17.61 -2.28 -17.90
N PHE A 75 -16.52 -2.92 -18.36
CA PHE A 75 -15.44 -2.34 -19.16
C PHE A 75 -14.62 -1.25 -18.44
N GLU A 76 -14.68 -1.17 -17.11
CA GLU A 76 -13.80 -0.29 -16.33
C GLU A 76 -12.62 -1.06 -15.73
N TYR A 77 -11.46 -0.41 -15.66
CA TYR A 77 -10.29 -0.99 -14.99
C TYR A 77 -10.38 -0.80 -13.48
N ARG A 78 -10.18 -1.88 -12.72
CA ARG A 78 -10.00 -1.79 -11.26
C ARG A 78 -8.80 -0.90 -10.94
N LEU A 79 -8.88 -0.25 -9.79
CA LEU A 79 -7.80 0.52 -9.23
C LEU A 79 -6.65 -0.41 -8.83
N THR A 80 -5.55 -0.27 -9.55
CA THR A 80 -4.26 -0.87 -9.19
C THR A 80 -3.30 0.21 -8.76
N LEU A 81 -2.54 -0.07 -7.71
CA LEU A 81 -1.61 0.87 -7.09
C LEU A 81 -0.24 0.23 -6.97
N GLU A 82 0.79 1.03 -7.25
CA GLU A 82 2.16 0.72 -6.87
C GLU A 82 2.46 1.42 -5.53
N LEU A 83 2.96 0.64 -4.56
CA LEU A 83 3.16 1.07 -3.19
C LEU A 83 4.60 0.83 -2.76
N LEU A 84 5.25 1.83 -2.16
CA LEU A 84 6.44 1.63 -1.33
C LEU A 84 6.04 1.33 0.10
N LEU A 85 6.67 0.33 0.72
CA LEU A 85 6.45 0.04 2.13
C LEU A 85 7.11 1.08 3.03
N VAL A 86 6.44 1.38 4.14
CA VAL A 86 6.99 2.16 5.24
C VAL A 86 7.09 1.26 6.45
N GLY A 87 8.25 1.25 7.10
CA GLY A 87 8.48 0.45 8.30
C GLY A 87 9.18 1.24 9.39
N VAL A 88 9.29 0.58 10.55
CA VAL A 88 9.96 1.13 11.73
C VAL A 88 11.40 0.66 11.73
N GLY A 89 12.33 1.61 11.82
CA GLY A 89 13.77 1.36 11.77
C GLY A 89 14.26 1.03 10.37
N LEU A 90 15.59 1.06 10.25
CA LEU A 90 16.28 0.55 9.06
C LEU A 90 16.19 -0.98 9.05
N PRO A 91 16.07 -1.61 7.87
CA PRO A 91 16.19 -3.05 7.76
C PRO A 91 17.58 -3.50 8.26
N ASP A 92 17.64 -4.66 8.93
CA ASP A 92 18.89 -5.24 9.44
C ASP A 92 19.91 -5.54 8.31
N GLU A 93 19.42 -5.65 7.08
CA GLU A 93 20.23 -5.87 5.88
C GLU A 93 20.86 -4.54 5.45
N TYR A 94 22.11 -4.31 5.87
CA TYR A 94 22.87 -3.07 5.63
C TYR A 94 22.83 -2.59 4.16
N GLU A 95 22.84 -3.50 3.19
CA GLU A 95 22.77 -3.19 1.75
C GLU A 95 21.45 -2.53 1.32
N HIS A 96 20.38 -2.71 2.11
CA HIS A 96 19.07 -2.06 1.91
C HIS A 96 18.96 -0.75 2.70
N ALA A 97 19.62 -0.66 3.86
CA ALA A 97 19.58 0.52 4.71
C ALA A 97 20.14 1.80 4.04
N CYS A 98 21.12 1.67 3.13
CA CYS A 98 21.73 2.82 2.44
C CYS A 98 20.80 3.53 1.42
N VAL A 99 19.73 2.87 0.98
CA VAL A 99 18.81 3.40 -0.04
C VAL A 99 17.47 3.84 0.53
N ASP A 100 17.19 3.49 1.78
CA ASP A 100 15.93 3.83 2.44
C ASP A 100 15.91 5.30 2.87
N VAL A 101 14.73 5.88 3.04
CA VAL A 101 14.61 7.32 3.29
C VAL A 101 13.94 7.58 4.63
N PRO A 102 14.56 8.32 5.55
CA PRO A 102 13.90 8.65 6.81
C PRO A 102 12.70 9.55 6.58
N ILE A 103 11.67 9.39 7.40
CA ILE A 103 10.50 10.28 7.45
C ILE A 103 10.57 11.09 8.73
N ALA A 104 10.40 12.41 8.63
CA ALA A 104 10.43 13.28 9.80
C ALA A 104 9.40 12.82 10.86
N PRO A 105 9.77 12.82 12.16
CA PRO A 105 10.92 13.50 12.77
C PRO A 105 12.25 12.71 12.73
N THR A 106 12.26 11.49 12.19
CA THR A 106 13.49 10.70 12.08
C THR A 106 14.48 11.37 11.14
N SER A 107 15.72 11.53 11.60
CA SER A 107 16.79 12.21 10.85
C SER A 107 18.04 11.36 10.66
N PHE A 108 18.15 10.23 11.37
CA PHE A 108 19.28 9.33 11.25
C PHE A 108 19.20 8.55 9.93
N HIS A 109 20.29 8.55 9.17
CA HIS A 109 20.51 7.69 8.02
C HIS A 109 22.02 7.43 7.88
N PRO A 110 22.48 6.19 7.60
CA PRO A 110 23.92 5.86 7.55
C PRO A 110 24.71 6.74 6.57
N GLU A 111 24.13 7.00 5.39
CA GLU A 111 24.71 7.86 4.34
C GLU A 111 24.30 9.34 4.44
N GLY A 112 23.66 9.77 5.54
CA GLY A 112 23.25 11.17 5.74
C GLY A 112 22.13 11.66 4.81
N ARG A 113 21.28 10.76 4.29
CA ARG A 113 20.14 11.15 3.44
C ARG A 113 19.14 12.02 4.23
N PRO A 114 18.66 13.15 3.67
CA PRO A 114 17.70 14.00 4.36
C PRO A 114 16.35 13.32 4.53
N ALA A 115 15.66 13.65 5.62
CA ALA A 115 14.33 13.16 5.91
C ALA A 115 13.26 13.82 5.04
N ILE A 116 12.30 13.02 4.59
CA ILE A 116 11.11 13.52 3.90
C ILE A 116 10.23 14.25 4.92
N GLN A 117 9.79 15.45 4.54
CA GLN A 117 8.83 16.22 5.32
C GLN A 117 7.41 15.84 4.90
N THR A 118 6.57 15.56 5.88
CA THR A 118 5.16 15.24 5.66
C THR A 118 4.31 16.48 5.92
N THR A 119 3.33 16.75 5.06
CA THR A 119 2.38 17.87 5.26
C THR A 119 1.61 17.75 6.59
N THR A 120 1.33 16.53 7.01
CA THR A 120 0.81 16.21 8.33
C THR A 120 1.74 15.19 8.98
N PRO A 121 2.30 15.47 10.18
CA PRO A 121 3.16 14.53 10.88
C PRO A 121 2.48 13.17 11.06
N LEU A 122 3.22 12.10 10.80
CA LEU A 122 2.77 10.76 11.13
C LEU A 122 2.87 10.55 12.65
N PRO A 123 1.95 9.77 13.25
CA PRO A 123 1.92 9.58 14.70
C PRO A 123 3.00 8.61 15.22
N TRP A 124 3.76 7.97 14.34
CA TRP A 124 4.80 7.00 14.70
C TRP A 124 6.19 7.58 14.45
N ASP A 125 7.09 7.29 15.37
CA ASP A 125 8.50 7.65 15.26
C ASP A 125 9.32 6.57 14.55
N ASN A 126 10.56 6.91 14.20
CA ASN A 126 11.55 6.00 13.63
C ASN A 126 11.09 5.37 12.30
N LEU A 127 10.45 6.15 11.43
CA LEU A 127 9.89 5.66 10.18
C LEU A 127 10.84 5.83 9.00
N TYR A 128 10.86 4.82 8.13
CA TYR A 128 11.64 4.81 6.89
C TYR A 128 10.80 4.33 5.72
N VAL A 129 10.97 4.97 4.57
CA VAL A 129 10.49 4.45 3.28
C VAL A 129 11.47 3.42 2.78
N TYR A 130 11.00 2.19 2.59
CA TYR A 130 11.80 1.10 2.05
C TYR A 130 11.79 1.16 0.52
N THR A 131 12.77 1.86 -0.07
CA THR A 131 12.74 2.23 -1.50
C THR A 131 12.91 1.04 -2.44
N ARG A 132 13.48 -0.07 -1.94
CA ARG A 132 13.59 -1.34 -2.66
C ARG A 132 12.44 -2.31 -2.43
N ARG A 133 11.44 -1.92 -1.64
CA ARG A 133 10.29 -2.77 -1.30
C ARG A 133 9.01 -2.16 -1.86
N SER A 134 8.92 -2.14 -3.20
CA SER A 134 7.69 -1.80 -3.90
C SER A 134 6.87 -3.05 -4.21
N PHE A 135 5.55 -2.88 -4.33
CA PHE A 135 4.69 -3.93 -4.89
C PHE A 135 3.45 -3.35 -5.56
N ASN A 136 2.92 -4.14 -6.49
CA ASN A 136 1.68 -3.86 -7.20
C ASN A 136 0.51 -4.54 -6.50
N ALA A 137 -0.60 -3.81 -6.34
CA ALA A 137 -1.78 -4.35 -5.68
C ALA A 137 -3.07 -3.95 -6.38
N VAL A 138 -4.01 -4.89 -6.41
CA VAL A 138 -5.38 -4.66 -6.88
C VAL A 138 -6.24 -4.31 -5.68
N SER A 139 -6.90 -3.16 -5.73
CA SER A 139 -7.76 -2.68 -4.65
C SER A 139 -9.11 -3.42 -4.67
N THR A 140 -9.55 -3.91 -3.51
CA THR A 140 -10.87 -4.57 -3.38
C THR A 140 -11.93 -3.63 -2.85
N HIS A 141 -11.60 -2.85 -1.84
CA HIS A 141 -12.44 -1.79 -1.31
C HIS A 141 -11.56 -0.71 -0.71
N SER A 142 -12.04 0.53 -0.75
CA SER A 142 -11.36 1.66 -0.11
C SER A 142 -12.31 2.40 0.82
N TYR A 143 -11.73 2.89 1.90
CA TYR A 143 -12.40 3.76 2.85
C TYR A 143 -11.82 5.16 2.65
N PRO A 144 -12.60 6.13 2.15
CA PRO A 144 -12.18 7.52 2.12
C PRO A 144 -12.12 8.03 3.57
N GLY A 145 -10.90 8.21 4.07
CA GLY A 145 -10.66 8.80 5.39
C GLY A 145 -10.02 10.17 5.27
N PHE A 146 -10.58 11.16 5.96
CA PHE A 146 -9.82 12.33 6.40
C PHE A 146 -9.03 11.93 7.65
N ALA A 147 -7.79 12.41 7.76
CA ALA A 147 -6.80 12.04 8.78
C ALA A 147 -7.17 12.40 10.25
N SER A 148 -8.44 12.60 10.60
CA SER A 148 -8.88 12.94 11.96
C SER A 148 -9.74 11.88 12.66
N VAL A 149 -10.09 10.78 11.99
CA VAL A 149 -10.86 9.65 12.56
C VAL A 149 -10.09 8.36 12.30
N PRO A 150 -10.05 7.38 13.22
CA PRO A 150 -9.50 6.06 12.92
C PRO A 150 -10.37 5.39 11.85
N THR A 151 -10.06 5.63 10.58
CA THR A 151 -10.72 4.99 9.45
C THR A 151 -10.27 3.53 9.32
N PRO A 152 -11.14 2.65 8.81
CA PRO A 152 -10.72 1.32 8.41
C PRO A 152 -9.74 1.41 7.22
N PRO A 153 -8.72 0.53 7.15
CA PRO A 153 -7.71 0.57 6.09
C PRO A 153 -8.24 0.03 4.76
N ILE A 154 -7.66 0.47 3.65
CA ILE A 154 -7.96 -0.09 2.31
C ILE A 154 -7.55 -1.58 2.30
N SER A 155 -8.39 -2.50 1.82
CA SER A 155 -7.93 -3.87 1.58
C SER A 155 -7.53 -4.07 0.13
N ILE A 156 -6.32 -4.57 -0.06
CA ILE A 156 -5.73 -4.85 -1.36
C ILE A 156 -5.28 -6.32 -1.41
N TYR A 157 -5.10 -6.87 -2.60
CA TYR A 157 -4.49 -8.18 -2.78
C TYR A 157 -3.43 -8.13 -3.88
N MET A 158 -2.45 -9.02 -3.80
CA MET A 158 -1.43 -9.20 -4.83
C MET A 158 -1.93 -10.28 -5.77
N ARG A 159 -1.96 -10.02 -7.08
CA ARG A 159 -2.26 -11.04 -8.08
C ARG A 159 -0.96 -11.44 -8.75
N SER A 160 -0.54 -12.69 -8.58
CA SER A 160 0.51 -13.28 -9.42
C SER A 160 -0.05 -13.45 -10.84
N ILE A 161 0.62 -12.89 -11.84
CA ILE A 161 0.38 -13.20 -13.24
C ILE A 161 1.51 -14.14 -13.65
N GLY A 162 1.22 -15.43 -13.74
CA GLY A 162 2.16 -16.38 -14.32
C GLY A 162 2.40 -16.03 -15.78
N MET A 163 3.61 -15.60 -16.12
CA MET A 163 4.15 -15.76 -17.47
C MET A 163 5.00 -17.04 -17.45
N TRP A 164 4.47 -18.08 -18.09
CA TRP A 164 5.28 -19.16 -18.64
C TRP A 164 5.44 -18.90 -20.13
#